data_AF-A0A357ZK62-F1
#
_entry.id   AF-A0A357ZK62-F1
#
_cell.length_a   1.000
_cell.length_b   1.000
_cell.length_c   1.000
_cell.angle_alpha   90.00
_cell.angle_beta   90.00
_cell.angle_gamma   90.00
#
_symmetry.space_group_name_H-M   'P 1'
#
loop_
_entity.id
_entity.type
_entity.pdbx_description
1 polymer ?
#
loop_
_entity_poly.entity_id
_entity_poly.type
_entity_poly.pdbx_seq_one_letter_code
_entity_poly.pdbx_strand_id
1 'polypeptide(L)'
;MAIAEKIRQFSEKSSWIRKMFEEGTVMKQKYGADQVYDFSLGNPDVPPPAAFGEALLRVCQHEQPGVHGYMANSGYPFVRDAIA
;
A
#
# COMPACT_ATOMS: atom_id res chain seq x y z
N MET A 1 -6.46 30.57 0.36
CA MET A 1 -6.13 29.69 1.51
C MET A 1 -4.62 29.70 1.68
N ALA A 2 -4.12 30.03 2.87
CA ALA A 2 -2.68 29.95 3.14
C ALA A 2 -2.30 28.48 3.33
N ILE A 3 -1.62 27.90 2.33
CA ILE A 3 -1.00 26.58 2.42
C ILE A 3 0.51 26.82 2.47
N ALA A 4 1.23 26.05 3.28
CA ALA A 4 2.69 26.13 3.31
C ALA A 4 3.26 25.84 1.92
N GLU A 5 4.18 26.67 1.44
CA GLU A 5 4.74 26.59 0.09
C GLU A 5 5.29 25.19 -0.24
N LYS A 6 5.94 24.55 0.73
CA LYS A 6 6.44 23.17 0.60
C LYS A 6 5.34 22.15 0.29
N ILE A 7 4.18 22.27 0.94
CA ILE A 7 3.04 21.37 0.72
C ILE A 7 2.43 21.61 -0.66
N ARG A 8 2.30 22.89 -1.05
CA ARG A 8 1.82 23.26 -2.39
C ARG A 8 2.69 22.65 -3.49
N GLN A 9 4.01 22.78 -3.37
CA GLN A 9 4.95 22.24 -4.36
C GLN A 9 4.91 20.71 -4.45
N PHE A 10 4.73 20.00 -3.34
CA PHE A 10 4.54 18.55 -3.38
C PHE A 10 3.23 18.16 -4.05
N SER A 11 2.15 18.89 -3.80
CA SER A 11 0.86 18.63 -4.45
C SER A 11 0.95 18.84 -5.97
N GLU A 12 1.56 19.93 -6.42
CA GLU A 12 1.73 20.24 -7.85
C GLU A 12 2.60 19.20 -8.59
N LYS A 13 3.59 18.62 -7.90
CA LYS A 13 4.50 17.60 -8.47
C LYS A 13 4.03 16.16 -8.25
N SER A 14 2.93 15.96 -7.53
CA SER A 14 2.52 14.62 -7.10
C SER A 14 1.90 13.82 -8.26
N SER A 15 2.75 12.96 -8.82
CA SER A 15 2.37 11.69 -9.43
C SER A 15 1.99 11.71 -10.90
N TRP A 16 2.98 12.00 -11.73
CA TRP A 16 2.99 11.57 -13.13
C TRP A 16 2.72 10.06 -13.27
N ILE A 17 3.22 9.22 -12.35
CA ILE A 17 2.96 7.78 -12.31
C ILE A 17 1.45 7.48 -12.18
N ARG A 18 0.76 8.12 -11.24
CA ARG A 18 -0.69 7.92 -11.05
C ARG A 18 -1.50 8.43 -12.22
N LYS A 19 -1.12 9.58 -12.80
CA LYS A 19 -1.75 10.10 -14.01
C LYS A 19 -1.61 9.12 -15.19
N MET A 20 -0.43 8.51 -15.36
CA MET A 20 -0.21 7.50 -16.40
C MET A 20 -1.00 6.22 -16.15
N PHE A 21 -1.13 5.78 -14.89
CA PHE A 21 -1.98 4.64 -14.53
C PHE A 21 -3.47 4.90 -14.83
N GLU A 22 -3.96 6.10 -14.52
CA GLU A 22 -5.34 6.51 -14.84
C GLU A 22 -5.58 6.58 -16.35
N GLU A 23 -4.64 7.15 -17.11
CA GLU A 23 -4.68 7.14 -18.58
C GLU A 23 -4.65 5.71 -19.15
N GLY A 24 -3.80 4.84 -18.60
CA GLY A 24 -3.75 3.43 -18.95
C GLY A 24 -5.08 2.73 -18.71
N THR A 25 -5.81 3.09 -17.65
CA THR A 25 -7.16 2.58 -17.37
C THR A 25 -8.16 3.01 -18.45
N VAL A 26 -8.14 4.28 -18.86
CA VAL A 26 -8.97 4.80 -19.96
C VAL A 26 -8.65 4.10 -21.28
N MET A 27 -7.37 3.91 -21.58
CA MET A 27 -6.93 3.20 -22.79
C MET A 27 -7.38 1.73 -22.78
N LYS A 28 -7.28 1.03 -21.65
CA LYS A 28 -7.73 -0.37 -21.51
C LYS A 28 -9.24 -0.51 -21.77
N GLN A 29 -10.04 0.46 -21.31
CA GLN A 29 -11.48 0.50 -21.58
C GLN A 29 -11.79 0.74 -23.07
N LYS A 30 -10.98 1.56 -23.75
CA LYS A 30 -11.19 1.92 -25.15
C LYS A 30 -10.67 0.87 -26.14
N TYR A 31 -9.54 0.24 -25.84
CA TYR A 31 -8.79 -0.60 -26.79
C TYR A 31 -8.70 -2.07 -26.38
N GLY A 32 -9.10 -2.43 -25.15
CA GLY A 32 -8.91 -3.76 -24.57
C GLY A 32 -7.68 -3.83 -23.67
N ALA A 33 -7.75 -4.63 -22.60
CA ALA A 33 -6.68 -4.74 -21.62
C ALA A 33 -5.42 -5.43 -22.17
N ASP A 34 -5.59 -6.30 -23.16
CA ASP A 34 -4.55 -7.01 -23.91
C ASP A 34 -3.76 -6.10 -24.87
N GLN A 35 -4.29 -4.91 -25.20
CA GLN A 35 -3.68 -3.96 -26.13
C GLN A 35 -2.93 -2.81 -25.45
N VAL A 36 -2.86 -2.80 -24.11
CA VAL A 36 -2.28 -1.70 -23.34
C VAL A 36 -1.20 -2.22 -22.39
N TYR A 37 0.05 -1.89 -22.71
CA TYR A 37 1.24 -2.26 -21.93
C TYR A 37 1.54 -1.21 -20.87
N ASP A 38 0.88 -1.33 -19.73
CA ASP A 38 0.99 -0.38 -18.62
C ASP A 38 2.10 -0.79 -17.64
N PHE A 39 3.26 -0.13 -17.74
CA PHE A 39 4.41 -0.29 -16.84
C PHE A 39 4.55 0.87 -15.85
N SER A 40 3.46 1.60 -15.58
CA SER A 40 3.52 2.81 -14.75
C SER A 40 3.58 2.51 -13.25
N LEU A 41 2.67 1.68 -12.74
CA LEU A 41 2.47 1.46 -11.31
C LEU A 41 3.19 0.19 -10.84
N GLY A 42 4.07 0.33 -9.83
CA GLY A 42 4.85 -0.76 -9.26
C GLY A 42 4.16 -1.49 -8.10
N ASN A 43 2.85 -1.75 -8.18
CA ASN A 43 2.16 -2.55 -7.17
C ASN A 43 2.57 -4.03 -7.32
N PRO A 44 2.81 -4.77 -6.23
CA PRO A 44 2.90 -6.22 -6.30
C PRO A 44 1.62 -6.83 -6.90
N ASP A 45 1.77 -7.75 -7.84
CA ASP A 45 0.67 -8.37 -8.59
C ASP A 45 0.47 -9.86 -8.24
N VAL A 46 1.41 -10.46 -7.51
CA VAL A 46 1.32 -11.83 -7.02
C VAL A 46 0.63 -11.89 -5.65
N PRO A 47 -0.25 -12.88 -5.41
CA PRO A 47 -0.84 -13.09 -4.09
C PRO A 47 0.23 -13.44 -3.05
N PRO A 48 0.03 -13.09 -1.77
CA PRO A 48 0.94 -13.49 -0.70
C PRO A 48 0.91 -15.01 -0.49
N PRO A 49 1.95 -15.60 0.13
CA PRO A 49 1.94 -17.01 0.51
C PRO A 49 0.81 -17.32 1.51
N ALA A 50 0.29 -18.56 1.50
CA ALA A 50 -0.82 -18.99 2.36
C ALA A 50 -0.59 -18.68 3.86
N ALA A 51 0.67 -18.77 4.31
CA ALA A 51 1.08 -18.44 5.68
C ALA A 51 0.64 -17.02 6.13
N PHE A 52 0.56 -16.05 5.20
CA PHE A 52 0.07 -14.70 5.53
C PHE A 52 -1.39 -14.73 5.98
N GLY A 53 -2.26 -15.43 5.24
CA GLY A 53 -3.68 -15.52 5.57
C GLY A 53 -3.91 -16.26 6.89
N GLU A 54 -3.16 -17.33 7.13
CA GLU A 54 -3.22 -18.09 8.39
C GLU A 54 -2.78 -17.24 9.60
N ALA A 55 -1.68 -16.48 9.47
CA ALA A 55 -1.20 -15.60 10.51
C ALA A 55 -2.20 -14.46 10.81
N LEU A 56 -2.78 -13.87 9.77
CA LEU A 56 -3.79 -12.82 9.92
C LEU A 56 -5.02 -13.32 10.69
N LEU A 57 -5.58 -14.48 10.31
CA LEU A 57 -6.72 -15.08 11.00
C LEU A 57 -6.42 -15.33 12.48
N ARG A 58 -5.24 -15.88 12.78
CA ARG A 58 -4.81 -16.15 14.16
C ARG A 58 -4.76 -14.88 15.02
N VAL A 59 -4.23 -13.79 14.48
CA VAL A 59 -4.16 -12.50 15.18
C VAL A 59 -5.56 -11.91 15.36
N CYS A 60 -6.41 -11.96 14.33
CA CYS A 60 -7.79 -11.45 14.41
C CYS A 60 -8.66 -12.20 15.42
N GLN A 61 -8.40 -13.49 15.65
CA GLN A 61 -9.11 -14.30 16.64
C GLN A 61 -8.61 -14.09 18.08
N HIS A 62 -7.54 -13.33 18.28
CA HIS A 62 -6.91 -13.17 19.58
C HIS A 62 -7.52 -12.01 20.38
N GLU A 63 -8.63 -12.24 21.09
CA GLU A 63 -9.38 -11.20 21.81
C GLU A 63 -8.86 -10.90 23.23
N GLN A 64 -7.55 -10.79 23.41
CA GLN A 64 -7.01 -10.39 24.72
C GLN A 64 -7.10 -8.87 24.94
N PRO A 65 -7.33 -8.38 26.17
CA PRO A 65 -7.26 -6.95 26.46
C PRO A 65 -5.92 -6.35 26.01
N GLY A 66 -5.96 -5.26 25.25
CA GLY A 66 -4.78 -4.52 24.83
C GLY A 66 -4.14 -4.96 23.51
N VAL A 67 -4.64 -6.01 22.84
CA VAL A 67 -4.09 -6.50 21.54
C VAL A 67 -4.16 -5.49 20.38
N HIS A 68 -5.08 -4.53 20.46
CA HIS A 68 -5.22 -3.43 19.50
C HIS A 68 -4.64 -2.10 20.04
N GLY A 69 -3.95 -2.15 21.17
CA GLY A 69 -3.33 -0.99 21.79
C GLY A 69 -2.05 -0.55 21.09
N TYR A 70 -1.52 0.59 21.53
CA TYR A 70 -0.25 1.09 21.02
C TYR A 70 0.91 0.17 21.39
N MET A 71 1.85 0.03 20.45
CA MET A 71 3.19 -0.50 20.70
C MET A 71 4.17 0.64 21.00
N ALA A 72 5.38 0.30 21.46
CA ALA A 72 6.45 1.29 21.54
C ALA A 72 6.75 1.88 20.15
N ASN A 73 7.28 3.11 20.07
CA ASN A 73 7.60 3.76 18.79
C ASN A 73 8.50 2.94 17.86
N SER A 74 9.29 2.03 18.44
CA SER A 74 10.19 1.13 17.71
C SER A 74 9.54 -0.16 17.23
N GLY A 75 8.27 -0.39 17.55
CA GLY A 75 7.55 -1.64 17.29
C GLY A 75 7.42 -2.54 18.52
N TYR A 76 6.76 -3.68 18.35
CA TYR A 76 6.68 -4.73 19.37
C TYR A 76 8.05 -5.41 19.58
N PRO A 77 8.54 -5.56 20.83
CA PRO A 77 9.81 -6.24 21.09
C PRO A 77 9.88 -7.65 20.49
N PHE A 78 8.84 -8.47 20.69
CA PHE A 78 8.81 -9.84 20.15
C PHE A 78 8.85 -9.91 18.62
N VAL A 79 8.32 -8.90 17.91
CA VAL A 79 8.41 -8.83 16.44
C VAL A 79 9.83 -8.49 16.00
N ARG A 80 10.49 -7.57 16.72
CA ARG A 80 11.88 -7.19 16.43
C ARG A 80 12.84 -8.36 16.66
N ASP A 81 12.66 -9.08 17.76
CA ASP A 81 13.48 -10.26 18.08
C ASP A 81 13.28 -11.39 17.05
N ALA A 82 12.09 -11.51 16.46
CA ALA A 82 11.82 -12.50 15.41
C ALA A 82 12.41 -12.12 14.03
N ILE A 83 12.76 -10.85 13.81
CA ILE A 83 13.39 -10.36 12.57
C ILE A 83 14.92 -10.43 12.63
N ALA A 84 15.50 -10.27 13.83
CA ALA A 84 16.94 -10.21 14.08
C ALA A 84 17.65 -11.56 13.88
#